data_AF-A0A3N5F4F7-F1
#
_entry.id   AF-A0A3N5F4F7-F1
#
_cell.length_a   1.000
_cell.length_b   1.000
_cell.length_c   1.000
_cell.angle_alpha   90.00
_cell.angle_beta   90.00
_cell.angle_gamma   90.00
#
_symmetry.space_group_name_H-M   'P 1'
#
loop_
_entity.id
_entity.type
_entity.pdbx_description
1 polymer ?
#
loop_
_entity_poly.entity_id
_entity_poly.type
_entity_poly.pdbx_seq_one_letter_code
_entity_poly.pdbx_strand_id
1 'polypeptide(L)'
;MNDCRRYQDLIEEYLDGTLDESRLQELKAHAAACETCAEELRRSDVMREVIVDAFEPPTAAKDAAAQIVAKCPSRPCEVRVRSIHGRMALAAGILLAVGTIVGFALGRSGSVPPDELAVLTRALMRVAGLEG
;
A
#
# COMPACT_ATOMS: atom_id res chain seq x y z
N MET A 1 -10.83 -38.56 0.01
CA MET A 1 -12.12 -38.79 -0.69
C MET A 1 -13.17 -37.71 -0.45
N ASN A 2 -13.15 -36.91 0.64
CA ASN A 2 -14.20 -35.92 0.90
C ASN A 2 -13.93 -34.47 0.42
N ASP A 3 -12.75 -34.15 -0.11
CA ASP A 3 -12.44 -32.76 -0.56
C ASP A 3 -12.41 -32.57 -2.08
N CYS A 4 -12.69 -33.61 -2.89
CA CYS A 4 -12.57 -33.52 -4.35
C CYS A 4 -13.39 -32.37 -4.95
N ARG A 5 -14.54 -32.03 -4.36
CA ARG A 5 -15.38 -30.91 -4.79
C ARG A 5 -14.68 -29.56 -4.63
N ARG A 6 -14.00 -29.31 -3.51
CA ARG A 6 -13.22 -28.09 -3.31
C ARG A 6 -12.12 -27.97 -4.36
N TYR A 7 -11.47 -29.09 -4.70
CA TYR A 7 -10.41 -29.08 -5.70
C TYR A 7 -10.94 -28.92 -7.13
N GLN A 8 -12.20 -29.29 -7.41
CA GLN A 8 -12.86 -28.96 -8.67
C GLN A 8 -13.02 -27.45 -8.82
N ASP A 9 -13.44 -26.75 -7.77
CA ASP A 9 -13.54 -25.28 -7.79
C ASP A 9 -12.15 -24.64 -8.07
N LEU A 10 -11.08 -25.18 -7.47
CA LEU A 10 -9.71 -24.71 -7.76
C LEU A 10 -9.26 -25.01 -9.20
N ILE A 11 -9.75 -26.08 -9.83
CA ILE A 11 -9.47 -26.37 -11.25
C ILE A 11 -10.17 -25.36 -12.16
N GLU A 12 -11.38 -24.91 -11.80
CA GLU A 12 -12.07 -23.83 -12.52
C GLU A 12 -11.30 -22.49 -12.37
N GLU A 13 -10.91 -22.12 -11.15
CA GLU A 13 -10.05 -20.94 -10.90
C GLU A 13 -8.72 -21.00 -11.68
N TYR A 14 -8.16 -22.21 -11.84
CA TYR A 14 -6.95 -22.45 -12.61
C TYR A 14 -7.15 -22.18 -14.11
N LEU A 15 -8.27 -22.65 -14.69
CA LEU A 15 -8.63 -22.39 -16.09
C LEU A 15 -8.85 -20.89 -16.35
N ASP A 16 -9.46 -20.20 -15.39
CA ASP A 16 -9.69 -18.75 -15.46
C ASP A 16 -8.40 -17.93 -15.26
N GLY A 17 -7.30 -18.56 -14.84
CA GLY A 17 -6.04 -17.88 -14.54
C GLY A 17 -6.09 -17.01 -13.30
N THR A 18 -7.05 -17.25 -12.39
CA THR A 18 -7.24 -16.50 -11.14
C THR A 18 -6.66 -17.20 -9.92
N LEU A 19 -6.30 -18.48 -10.06
CA LEU A 19 -5.68 -19.28 -9.01
C LEU A 19 -4.27 -18.78 -8.69
N ASP A 20 -4.00 -18.50 -7.42
CA ASP A 20 -2.67 -18.14 -6.94
C ASP A 20 -1.74 -19.36 -6.80
N GLU A 21 -0.43 -19.10 -6.76
CA GLU A 21 0.59 -20.17 -6.72
C GLU A 21 0.47 -21.05 -5.47
N SER A 22 0.08 -20.51 -4.31
CA SER A 22 -0.03 -21.30 -3.09
C SER A 22 -1.13 -22.34 -3.20
N ARG A 23 -2.29 -21.95 -3.74
CA ARG A 23 -3.42 -22.86 -3.98
C ARG A 23 -3.16 -23.82 -5.13
N LEU A 24 -2.40 -23.42 -6.14
CA LEU A 24 -1.97 -24.32 -7.21
C LEU A 24 -1.12 -25.46 -6.65
N GLN A 25 -0.21 -25.19 -5.71
CA GLN A 25 0.57 -26.22 -5.05
C GLN A 25 -0.31 -27.14 -4.20
N GLU A 26 -1.31 -26.61 -3.50
CA GLU A 26 -2.30 -27.43 -2.77
C GLU A 26 -3.07 -28.36 -3.73
N LEU A 27 -3.54 -27.84 -4.87
CA LEU A 27 -4.24 -28.61 -5.89
C LEU A 27 -3.36 -29.74 -6.45
N LYS A 28 -2.09 -29.45 -6.76
CA LYS A 28 -1.12 -30.44 -7.23
C LYS A 28 -0.84 -31.52 -6.18
N ALA A 29 -0.72 -31.15 -4.90
CA ALA A 29 -0.53 -32.09 -3.81
C ALA A 29 -1.73 -33.04 -3.67
N HIS A 30 -2.96 -32.53 -3.82
CA HIS A 30 -4.15 -33.37 -3.81
C HIS A 30 -4.22 -34.28 -5.04
N ALA A 31 -3.96 -33.75 -6.23
CA ALA A 31 -3.95 -34.52 -7.48
C ALA A 31 -2.94 -35.68 -7.44
N ALA A 32 -1.80 -35.52 -6.76
CA ALA A 32 -0.83 -36.61 -6.57
C ALA A 32 -1.40 -37.82 -5.80
N ALA A 33 -2.44 -37.62 -4.99
CA ALA A 33 -3.08 -38.67 -4.19
C ALA A 33 -4.50 -39.03 -4.67
N CYS A 34 -5.06 -38.30 -5.66
CA CYS A 34 -6.42 -38.50 -6.15
C CYS A 34 -6.44 -38.56 -7.68
N GLU A 35 -6.66 -39.76 -8.22
CA GLU A 35 -6.66 -40.02 -9.66
C GLU A 35 -7.72 -39.20 -10.42
N THR A 36 -8.92 -39.03 -9.84
CA THR A 36 -9.98 -38.22 -10.45
C THR A 36 -9.56 -36.75 -10.61
N CYS A 37 -9.00 -36.15 -9.56
CA CYS A 37 -8.54 -34.76 -9.63
C CYS A 37 -7.30 -34.63 -10.52
N ALA A 38 -6.44 -35.65 -10.60
CA ALA A 38 -5.31 -35.67 -11.53
C ALA A 38 -5.77 -35.70 -12.98
N GLU A 39 -6.80 -36.48 -13.30
CA GLU A 39 -7.36 -36.57 -14.65
C GLU A 39 -7.98 -35.24 -15.08
N GLU A 40 -8.82 -34.65 -14.22
CA GLU A 40 -9.46 -33.37 -14.51
C GLU A 40 -8.44 -32.24 -14.65
N LEU A 41 -7.42 -32.18 -13.78
CA LEU A 41 -6.34 -31.20 -13.89
C LEU A 41 -5.60 -31.35 -15.23
N ARG A 42 -5.29 -32.58 -15.65
CA ARG A 42 -4.59 -32.83 -16.92
C ARG A 42 -5.43 -32.41 -18.13
N ARG A 43 -6.73 -32.67 -18.10
CA ARG A 43 -7.66 -32.21 -19.15
C ARG A 43 -7.69 -30.69 -19.23
N SER A 44 -7.71 -30.02 -18.08
CA SER A 44 -7.67 -28.57 -17.99
C SER A 44 -6.35 -27.98 -18.50
N ASP A 45 -5.22 -28.63 -18.21
CA ASP A 45 -3.91 -28.23 -18.74
C ASP A 45 -3.88 -28.27 -20.28
N VAL A 46 -4.37 -29.36 -20.88
CA VAL A 46 -4.46 -29.48 -22.35
C VAL A 46 -5.35 -28.40 -22.95
N MET A 47 -6.50 -28.11 -22.34
CA MET A 47 -7.39 -27.04 -22.80
C MET A 47 -6.68 -25.67 -22.79
N ARG A 48 -5.97 -25.38 -21.70
CA ARG A 48 -5.23 -24.13 -21.55
C ARG A 48 -4.11 -24.00 -22.58
N GLU A 49 -3.38 -25.09 -22.84
CA GLU A 49 -2.34 -25.11 -23.87
C GLU A 49 -2.90 -24.80 -25.26
N VAL A 50 -4.02 -25.41 -25.64
CA VAL A 50 -4.71 -25.14 -26.92
C VAL A 50 -5.16 -23.68 -27.01
N ILE A 51 -5.69 -23.11 -25.93
CA ILE A 51 -6.07 -21.70 -25.88
C ILE A 51 -4.84 -20.81 -26.09
N VAL A 52 -3.75 -21.06 -25.35
CA VAL A 52 -2.52 -20.28 -25.46
C VAL A 52 -1.94 -20.34 -26.87
N ASP A 53 -1.92 -21.53 -27.48
CA ASP A 53 -1.47 -21.73 -28.86
C ASP A 53 -2.35 -20.99 -29.87
N ALA A 54 -3.68 -21.09 -29.73
CA ALA A 54 -4.63 -20.38 -30.59
C ALA A 54 -4.51 -18.85 -30.51
N PHE A 55 -4.10 -18.32 -29.35
CA PHE A 55 -3.87 -16.90 -29.13
C PHE A 55 -2.41 -16.46 -29.31
N GLU A 56 -1.49 -17.37 -29.66
CA GLU A 56 -0.14 -16.95 -30.03
C GLU A 56 -0.22 -16.01 -31.24
N PRO A 57 0.31 -14.77 -31.13
CA PRO A 57 0.28 -13.86 -32.26
C PRO A 57 1.05 -14.49 -33.42
N PRO A 58 0.51 -14.44 -34.66
CA PRO A 58 1.30 -14.83 -35.82
C PRO A 58 2.61 -14.05 -35.81
N THR A 59 3.71 -14.67 -36.22
CA THR A 59 5.08 -14.12 -36.15
C THR A 59 5.19 -12.65 -36.62
N ALA A 60 4.39 -12.26 -37.61
CA ALA A 60 4.26 -10.87 -38.07
C ALA A 60 3.84 -9.86 -36.98
N ALA A 61 3.01 -10.25 -36.01
CA ALA A 61 2.62 -9.42 -34.88
C ALA A 61 3.71 -9.32 -33.81
N LYS A 62 4.52 -10.38 -33.60
CA LYS A 62 5.71 -10.33 -32.74
C LYS A 62 6.75 -9.36 -33.31
N ASP A 63 6.96 -9.39 -34.63
CA ASP A 63 7.86 -8.45 -35.33
C ASP A 63 7.33 -7.00 -35.30
N ALA A 64 6.02 -6.81 -35.43
CA ALA A 64 5.39 -5.49 -35.31
C ALA A 64 5.56 -4.90 -33.90
N ALA A 65 5.36 -5.72 -32.85
CA ALA A 65 5.59 -5.29 -31.46
C ALA A 65 7.05 -4.90 -31.22
N ALA A 66 8.00 -5.70 -31.72
CA ALA A 66 9.43 -5.38 -31.64
C ALA A 66 9.77 -4.06 -32.36
N GLN A 67 9.17 -3.79 -33.52
CA GLN A 67 9.35 -2.53 -34.24
C GLN A 67 8.73 -1.33 -33.50
N ILE A 68 7.59 -1.51 -32.84
CA ILE A 68 6.97 -0.45 -32.02
C ILE A 68 7.85 -0.14 -30.81
N VAL A 69 8.36 -1.15 -30.11
CA VAL A 69 9.27 -0.98 -28.97
C VAL A 69 10.57 -0.30 -29.42
N ALA A 70 11.14 -0.71 -30.55
CA ALA A 70 12.36 -0.11 -31.09
C ALA A 70 12.17 1.34 -31.57
N LYS A 71 10.97 1.69 -32.05
CA LYS A 71 10.63 3.06 -32.48
C LYS A 71 10.11 3.94 -31.35
N CYS A 72 9.78 3.37 -30.20
CA CYS A 72 9.34 4.15 -29.06
C CYS A 72 10.57 4.79 -28.42
N PRO A 73 10.74 6.13 -28.45
CA PRO A 73 11.81 6.76 -27.70
C PRO A 73 11.60 6.40 -26.24
N SER A 74 12.64 5.84 -25.61
CA SER A 74 12.69 5.58 -24.18
C SER A 74 12.61 6.91 -23.45
N ARG A 75 11.41 7.47 -23.33
CA ARG A 75 11.19 8.65 -22.51
C ARG A 75 11.44 8.18 -21.08
N PRO A 76 12.50 8.65 -20.40
CA PRO A 76 12.57 8.42 -18.98
C PRO A 76 11.27 9.00 -18.42
N CYS A 77 10.52 8.16 -17.72
CA CYS A 77 9.40 8.61 -16.92
C CYS A 77 10.02 9.39 -15.75
N GLU A 78 10.52 10.60 -16.01
CA GLU A 78 10.90 11.53 -14.97
C GLU A 78 9.61 11.99 -14.33
N VAL A 79 9.16 11.20 -13.37
CA VAL A 79 8.03 11.51 -12.53
C VAL A 79 8.29 12.89 -11.93
N ARG A 80 7.40 13.83 -12.25
CA ARG A 80 7.46 15.25 -11.86
C ARG A 80 7.19 15.45 -10.36
N VAL A 81 7.82 14.64 -9.49
CA VAL A 81 7.64 14.67 -8.02
C VAL A 81 8.24 15.95 -7.41
N ARG A 82 9.21 16.56 -8.10
CA ARG A 82 9.91 17.76 -7.65
C ARG A 82 9.04 19.03 -7.64
N SER A 83 7.96 19.08 -8.42
CA SER A 83 7.07 20.25 -8.50
C SER A 83 6.14 20.41 -7.29
N ILE A 84 5.74 19.29 -6.67
CA ILE A 84 4.75 19.30 -5.58
C ILE A 84 5.42 19.68 -4.24
N HIS A 85 6.64 19.21 -4.01
CA HIS A 85 7.40 19.51 -2.78
C HIS A 85 7.77 20.99 -2.64
N GLY A 86 8.03 21.69 -3.75
CA GLY A 86 8.33 23.13 -3.72
C GLY A 86 7.16 23.98 -3.24
N ARG A 87 5.91 23.58 -3.53
CA ARG A 87 4.71 24.33 -3.10
C ARG A 87 4.34 24.07 -1.64
N MET A 88 4.61 22.86 -1.13
CA MET A 88 4.36 22.51 0.28
C MET A 88 5.35 23.21 1.23
N ALA A 89 6.61 23.38 0.83
CA ALA A 89 7.62 24.05 1.66
C ALA A 89 7.27 25.54 1.94
N LEU A 90 6.64 26.21 0.97
CA LEU A 90 6.31 27.63 1.08
C LEU A 90 5.12 27.88 2.03
N ALA A 91 4.13 26.98 2.03
CA ALA A 91 2.99 27.05 2.95
C ALA A 91 3.39 26.80 4.42
N ALA A 92 4.26 25.82 4.67
CA ALA A 92 4.75 25.54 6.02
C ALA A 92 5.55 26.70 6.62
N GLY A 93 6.35 27.41 5.80
CA GLY A 93 7.09 28.59 6.23
C GLY A 93 6.18 29.74 6.67
N ILE A 94 5.10 30.01 5.94
CA ILE A 94 4.15 31.08 6.28
C ILE A 94 3.42 30.78 7.59
N LEU A 95 2.97 29.53 7.80
CA LEU A 95 2.28 29.13 9.04
C LEU A 95 3.16 29.28 10.28
N LEU A 96 4.45 28.91 10.17
CA LEU A 96 5.42 29.09 11.27
C LEU A 96 5.71 30.56 11.57
N ALA A 97 5.88 31.40 10.54
CA ALA A 97 6.12 32.83 10.72
C ALA A 97 4.92 33.53 11.38
N VAL A 98 3.69 33.25 10.93
CA VAL A 98 2.49 33.84 11.51
C VAL A 98 2.26 33.35 12.94
N GLY A 99 2.40 32.03 13.17
CA GLY A 99 2.22 31.46 14.51
C GLY A 99 3.22 32.00 15.54
N THR A 100 4.49 32.16 15.15
CA THR A 100 5.52 32.73 16.04
C THR A 100 5.29 34.20 16.34
N ILE A 101 4.90 35.02 15.35
CA ILE A 101 4.62 36.44 15.55
C ILE A 101 3.40 36.63 16.46
N VAL A 102 2.30 35.90 16.20
CA VAL A 102 1.07 35.99 17.00
C VAL A 102 1.30 35.46 18.42
N GLY A 103 1.97 34.30 18.55
CA GLY A 103 2.30 33.72 19.85
C GLY A 103 3.22 34.62 20.68
N PHE A 104 4.23 35.24 20.05
CA PHE A 104 5.14 36.16 20.73
C PHE A 104 4.46 37.47 21.14
N ALA A 105 3.56 38.01 20.31
CA ALA A 105 2.79 39.20 20.64
C ALA A 105 1.84 38.96 21.82
N LEU A 106 1.09 37.85 21.80
CA LEU A 106 0.20 37.46 22.90
C LEU A 106 0.99 37.15 24.19
N GLY A 107 2.15 36.49 24.07
CA GLY A 107 3.03 36.18 25.20
C GLY A 107 3.64 37.41 25.88
N ARG A 108 3.81 38.53 25.17
CA ARG A 108 4.25 39.80 25.78
C ARG A 108 3.10 40.63 26.36
N SER A 109 1.88 40.47 25.83
CA SER A 109 0.69 41.21 26.33
C SER A 109 0.04 40.55 27.55
N GLY A 110 0.36 39.29 27.86
CA GLY A 110 -0.02 38.63 29.10
C GLY A 110 0.84 39.07 30.28
N SER A 111 0.68 40.31 30.76
CA SER A 111 1.04 40.62 32.15
C SER A 111 0.15 39.77 33.05
N VAL A 112 0.74 38.80 33.76
CA VAL A 112 0.06 38.01 34.80
C VAL A 112 -0.59 38.98 35.78
N PRO A 113 -1.93 38.95 35.96
CA PRO A 113 -2.59 39.83 36.92
C PRO A 113 -2.13 39.47 38.33
N PRO A 114 -1.82 40.47 39.19
CA PRO A 114 -1.16 40.27 40.49
C PRO A 114 -1.95 39.44 41.51
N ASP A 115 -3.23 39.14 41.25
CA ASP A 115 -4.07 38.33 42.15
C ASP A 115 -3.69 36.83 42.17
N GLU A 116 -3.03 36.30 41.14
CA GLU A 116 -2.65 34.87 41.10
C GLU A 116 -1.36 34.58 41.90
N LEU A 117 -0.51 35.59 42.13
CA LEU A 117 0.70 35.46 42.96
C LEU A 117 0.39 35.40 44.47
N ALA A 118 -0.71 36.03 44.89
CA ALA A 118 -1.16 36.03 46.29
C ALA A 118 -1.68 34.64 46.72
N VAL A 119 -2.25 33.87 45.80
CA VAL A 119 -2.72 32.51 46.06
C VAL A 119 -1.54 31.55 46.25
N LEU A 120 -0.48 31.69 45.43
CA LEU A 120 0.74 30.88 45.54
C LEU A 120 1.55 31.18 46.81
N THR A 121 1.64 32.45 47.23
CA THR A 121 2.35 32.80 48.48
C THR A 121 1.59 32.33 49.73
N ARG A 122 0.25 32.37 49.71
CA ARG A 122 -0.56 31.86 50.83
C ARG A 122 -0.52 30.33 50.94
N ALA A 123 -0.33 29.62 49.83
CA ALA A 123 -0.14 28.16 49.82
C ALA A 123 1.23 27.74 50.41
N LEU A 124 2.30 28.49 50.12
CA LEU A 124 3.65 28.17 50.60
C LEU A 124 3.86 28.42 52.10
N MET A 125 3.19 29.40 52.72
CA MET A 125 3.35 29.65 54.17
C MET A 125 2.63 28.64 55.07
N ARG A 126 1.70 27.83 54.55
CA ARG A 126 0.95 26.86 55.37
C ARG A 126 1.68 25.51 55.57
N VAL A 127 2.77 25.28 54.84
CA VAL A 127 3.54 24.01 54.88
C VAL A 127 4.74 24.10 55.83
N ALA A 128 5.14 25.29 56.29
CA ALA A 128 6.28 25.48 57.19
C ALA A 128 5.95 25.40 58.70
N GLY A 129 4.78 24.87 59.06
CA GLY A 129 4.24 24.88 60.44
C GLY A 129 4.01 23.50 61.07
N LEU A 130 4.74 22.47 60.66
CA LEU A 130 4.74 21.16 61.32
C LEU A 130 6.17 20.66 61.52
N GLU A 131 6.84 21.21 62.54
CA GLU A 131 7.90 20.52 63.27
C GLU A 131 7.51 20.53 64.75
N GLY A 132 7.33 19.34 65.34
CA GLY A 132 6.95 19.13 66.74
C GLY A 132 5.95 18.00 66.92
#